data_AF-A0A951EEB0-F1
#
_entry.id   AF-A0A951EEB0-F1
#
_cell.length_a   1.000
_cell.length_b   1.000
_cell.length_c   1.000
_cell.angle_alpha   90.00
_cell.angle_beta   90.00
_cell.angle_gamma   90.00
#
_symmetry.space_group_name_H-M   'P 1'
#
loop_
_entity.id
_entity.type
_entity.pdbx_description
1 polymer ?
#
loop_
_entity_poly.entity_id
_entity_poly.type
_entity_poly.pdbx_seq_one_letter_code
_entity_poly.pdbx_strand_id
1 'polypeptide(L)'
;MALGRYYTMMAGAYSPRTEALQRVLSGMGDQRSVADLLFLESWEIEPAPGPAAALRVLQIRRANPELAAEIRAELAKREPLTIDEREALRMQLRAATARPARHR
;
A
#
# COMPACT_ATOMS: atom_id res chain seq x y z
N MET A 1 8.49 6.51 23.79
CA MET A 1 8.88 5.51 22.77
C MET A 1 8.03 4.25 22.95
N ALA A 2 6.95 4.09 22.18
CA ALA A 2 6.02 2.96 22.32
C ALA A 2 5.52 2.42 20.96
N LEU A 3 6.29 2.63 19.88
CA LEU A 3 5.94 2.13 18.55
C LEU A 3 6.57 0.75 18.24
N GLY A 4 7.50 0.28 19.07
CA GLY A 4 8.22 -0.98 18.84
C GLY A 4 7.42 -2.24 19.17
N ARG A 5 6.46 -2.19 20.10
CA ARG A 5 5.77 -3.40 20.59
C ARG A 5 4.61 -3.87 19.71
N TYR A 6 3.94 -2.98 18.98
CA TYR A 6 2.93 -3.38 17.98
C TYR A 6 3.57 -3.99 16.72
N TYR A 7 4.80 -3.59 16.42
CA TYR A 7 5.53 -4.02 15.24
C TYR A 7 5.98 -5.49 15.33
N THR A 8 6.35 -5.97 16.53
CA THR A 8 6.86 -7.34 16.72
C THR A 8 5.75 -8.40 16.84
N MET A 9 4.56 -8.06 17.36
CA MET A 9 3.46 -9.02 17.46
C MET A 9 2.69 -9.24 16.14
N MET A 10 2.77 -8.30 15.19
CA MET A 10 2.16 -8.43 13.85
C MET A 10 3.16 -8.84 12.76
N ALA A 11 4.48 -8.85 13.04
CA ALA A 11 5.50 -9.31 12.07
C ALA A 11 5.61 -10.85 11.98
N GLY A 12 4.77 -11.59 12.71
CA GLY A 12 4.65 -13.04 12.57
C GLY A 12 3.81 -13.40 11.35
N ALA A 13 4.48 -13.66 10.21
CA ALA A 13 3.95 -14.39 9.06
C ALA A 13 2.71 -13.80 8.34
N TYR A 14 2.69 -12.50 8.04
CA TYR A 14 1.79 -12.01 7.00
C TYR A 14 2.39 -12.27 5.62
N SER A 15 1.81 -13.21 4.88
CA SER A 15 2.09 -13.38 3.45
C SER A 15 1.30 -12.34 2.64
N PRO A 16 1.88 -11.75 1.60
CA PRO A 16 1.18 -10.81 0.73
C PRO A 16 -0.02 -11.47 0.05
N ARG A 17 -1.20 -10.84 0.14
CA ARG A 17 -2.48 -11.34 -0.39
C ARG A 17 -2.78 -10.88 -1.82
N THR A 18 -2.21 -9.75 -2.22
CA THR A 18 -2.34 -9.15 -3.56
C THR A 18 -1.11 -9.48 -4.41
N GLU A 19 -1.33 -9.67 -5.71
CA GLU A 19 -0.24 -9.83 -6.68
C GLU A 19 0.58 -8.53 -6.77
N ALA A 20 -0.09 -7.38 -6.63
CA ALA A 20 0.55 -6.08 -6.51
C ALA A 20 1.66 -6.07 -5.46
N LEU A 21 1.37 -6.54 -4.25
CA LEU A 21 2.36 -6.59 -3.18
C LEU A 21 3.41 -7.69 -3.42
N GLN A 22 3.00 -8.89 -3.85
CA GLN A 22 3.92 -9.99 -4.15
C GLN A 22 5.04 -9.58 -5.11
N ARG A 23 4.70 -8.86 -6.19
CA ARG A 23 5.68 -8.38 -7.18
C ARG A 23 6.66 -7.36 -6.63
N VAL A 24 6.23 -6.51 -5.69
CA VAL A 24 7.12 -5.52 -5.07
C VAL A 24 8.05 -6.18 -4.07
N LEU A 25 7.56 -7.19 -3.33
CA LEU A 25 8.34 -7.89 -2.32
C LEU A 25 9.40 -8.84 -2.93
N SER A 26 9.16 -9.40 -4.11
CA SER A 26 10.07 -10.38 -4.74
C SER A 26 11.47 -9.86 -5.02
N GLY A 27 11.67 -8.54 -5.07
CA GLY A 27 12.98 -7.89 -5.24
C GLY A 27 13.48 -7.13 -4.02
N MET A 28 12.81 -7.23 -2.86
CA MET A 28 13.08 -6.35 -1.72
C MET A 28 13.92 -7.05 -0.64
N GLY A 29 15.08 -6.47 -0.32
CA GLY A 29 15.96 -6.96 0.77
C GLY A 29 15.77 -6.24 2.11
N ASP A 30 15.14 -5.06 2.13
CA ASP A 30 14.95 -4.29 3.36
C ASP A 30 13.74 -4.77 4.15
N GLN A 31 14.01 -5.48 5.25
CA GLN A 31 12.98 -6.02 6.14
C GLN A 31 12.02 -4.96 6.69
N ARG A 32 12.49 -3.71 6.87
CA ARG A 32 11.64 -2.64 7.40
C ARG A 32 10.62 -2.18 6.36
N SER A 33 11.06 -1.99 5.12
CA SER A 33 10.17 -1.69 4.00
C SER A 33 9.17 -2.83 3.76
N VAL A 34 9.61 -4.09 3.84
CA VAL A 34 8.71 -5.25 3.74
C VAL A 34 7.60 -5.19 4.79
N ALA A 35 7.95 -4.95 6.06
CA ALA A 35 6.95 -4.85 7.14
C ALA A 35 5.97 -3.69 6.95
N ASP A 36 6.44 -2.54 6.45
CA ASP A 36 5.56 -1.40 6.15
C ASP A 36 4.58 -1.71 5.02
N LEU A 37 5.02 -2.41 3.97
CA LEU A 37 4.15 -2.74 2.85
C LEU A 37 3.13 -3.84 3.20
N LEU A 38 3.53 -4.82 4.01
CA LEU A 38 2.59 -5.79 4.58
C LEU A 38 1.57 -5.12 5.50
N PHE A 39 2.02 -4.15 6.31
CA PHE A 39 1.12 -3.34 7.13
C PHE A 39 0.12 -2.55 6.28
N LEU A 40 0.58 -1.93 5.18
CA LEU A 40 -0.30 -1.23 4.24
C LEU A 40 -1.40 -2.17 3.72
N GLU A 41 -1.06 -3.34 3.20
CA GLU A 41 -2.06 -4.27 2.67
C GLU A 41 -3.03 -4.74 3.75
N SER A 42 -2.53 -5.07 4.95
CA SER A 42 -3.40 -5.46 6.07
C SER A 42 -4.42 -4.36 6.42
N TRP A 43 -3.99 -3.09 6.40
CA TRP A 43 -4.86 -1.94 6.63
C TRP A 43 -5.91 -1.76 5.53
N GLU A 44 -5.54 -1.96 4.25
CA GLU A 44 -6.51 -1.83 3.15
C GLU A 44 -7.61 -2.91 3.20
N ILE A 45 -7.35 -4.03 3.88
CA ILE A 45 -8.33 -5.10 4.13
C ILE A 45 -9.18 -4.76 5.34
N GLU A 46 -8.52 -4.50 6.47
CA GLU A 46 -9.17 -4.24 7.75
C GLU A 46 -8.42 -3.11 8.47
N PRO A 47 -8.97 -1.88 8.44
CA PRO A 47 -8.35 -0.75 9.11
C PRO A 47 -8.24 -0.98 10.63
N ALA A 48 -7.03 -0.90 11.16
CA ALA A 48 -6.80 -1.03 12.60
C ALA A 48 -7.20 0.26 13.35
N PRO A 49 -7.78 0.18 14.55
CA PRO A 49 -8.09 1.36 15.34
C PRO A 49 -6.80 2.03 15.88
N GLY A 50 -6.80 3.37 15.89
CA GLY A 50 -5.78 4.18 16.57
C GLY A 50 -5.08 5.21 15.69
N PRO A 51 -4.78 6.40 16.23
CA PRO A 51 -4.23 7.51 15.45
C PRO A 51 -2.82 7.23 14.91
N ALA A 52 -2.00 6.48 15.65
CA ALA A 52 -0.66 6.12 15.21
C ALA A 52 -0.67 5.22 13.96
N ALA A 53 -1.59 4.25 13.92
CA ALA A 53 -1.76 3.34 12.80
C ALA A 53 -2.30 4.08 11.56
N ALA A 54 -3.26 4.98 11.75
CA ALA A 54 -3.77 5.86 10.70
C ALA A 54 -2.69 6.79 10.11
N LEU A 55 -1.85 7.39 10.97
CA LEU A 55 -0.73 8.22 10.51
C LEU A 55 0.30 7.39 9.76
N ARG A 56 0.61 6.19 10.25
CA ARG A 56 1.58 5.30 9.61
C ARG A 56 1.12 4.90 8.22
N VAL A 57 -0.14 4.48 8.05
CA VAL A 57 -0.64 4.10 6.72
C VAL A 57 -0.66 5.31 5.77
N LEU A 58 -0.98 6.51 6.26
CA LEU A 58 -0.94 7.73 5.43
C LEU A 58 0.47 8.03 4.93
N GLN A 59 1.49 7.85 5.78
CA GLN A 59 2.89 8.00 5.38
C GLN A 59 3.26 6.98 4.30
N ILE A 60 2.90 5.70 4.49
CA ILE A 60 3.24 4.63 3.54
C ILE A 60 2.52 4.84 2.20
N ARG A 61 1.24 5.23 2.21
CA ARG A 61 0.46 5.56 1.00
C ARG A 61 1.07 6.74 0.22
N ARG A 62 1.56 7.76 0.92
CA ARG A 62 2.23 8.91 0.28
C ARG A 62 3.56 8.53 -0.35
N ALA A 63 4.31 7.63 0.28
CA ALA A 63 5.55 7.11 -0.28
C ALA A 63 5.32 6.13 -1.44
N ASN A 64 4.17 5.43 -1.46
CA ASN A 64 3.87 4.36 -2.41
C ASN A 64 2.46 4.54 -3.05
N PRO A 65 2.20 5.65 -3.76
CA PRO A 65 0.84 5.98 -4.22
C PRO A 65 0.32 5.00 -5.28
N GLU A 66 1.18 4.57 -6.22
CA GLU A 66 0.81 3.58 -7.25
C GLU A 66 0.50 2.22 -6.62
N LEU A 67 1.37 1.73 -5.73
CA LEU A 67 1.18 0.45 -5.05
C LEU A 67 -0.08 0.43 -4.18
N ALA A 68 -0.34 1.50 -3.42
CA ALA A 68 -1.55 1.58 -2.60
C ALA A 68 -2.83 1.54 -3.45
N ALA A 69 -2.81 2.13 -4.64
CA ALA A 69 -3.94 2.07 -5.56
C ALA A 69 -4.10 0.67 -6.17
N GLU A 70 -3.01 0.02 -6.58
CA GLU A 70 -3.04 -1.36 -7.10
C GLU A 70 -3.60 -2.33 -6.05
N ILE A 71 -3.14 -2.26 -4.80
CA ILE A 71 -3.64 -3.08 -3.69
C ILE A 71 -5.16 -2.88 -3.53
N ARG A 72 -5.64 -1.63 -3.45
CA ARG A 72 -7.08 -1.36 -3.29
C ARG A 72 -7.90 -1.88 -4.46
N ALA A 73 -7.38 -1.75 -5.68
CA ALA A 73 -8.07 -2.20 -6.88
C ALA A 73 -8.17 -3.74 -6.92
N GLU A 74 -7.10 -4.45 -6.59
CA GLU A 74 -7.12 -5.92 -6.47
C GLU A 74 -8.06 -6.39 -5.35
N LEU A 75 -8.05 -5.73 -4.19
CA LEU A 75 -8.96 -6.06 -3.09
C LEU A 75 -10.43 -5.81 -3.44
N ALA A 76 -10.72 -4.73 -4.17
CA ALA A 76 -12.07 -4.41 -4.63
C ALA A 76 -12.56 -5.38 -5.71
N LYS A 77 -11.68 -5.73 -6.65
CA LYS A 77 -11.97 -6.69 -7.73
C LYS A 77 -12.00 -8.14 -7.24
N ARG A 78 -11.32 -8.44 -6.13
CA ARG A 78 -11.04 -9.79 -5.59
C ARG A 78 -10.22 -10.67 -6.53
N GLU A 79 -9.54 -10.05 -7.48
CA GLU A 79 -8.74 -10.70 -8.51
C GLU A 79 -7.52 -9.81 -8.82
N PRO A 80 -6.40 -10.38 -9.28
CA PRO A 80 -5.25 -9.60 -9.73
C PRO A 80 -5.60 -8.66 -10.89
N LEU A 81 -4.93 -7.51 -10.94
CA LEU A 81 -5.01 -6.63 -12.11
C LEU A 81 -4.17 -7.19 -13.25
N THR A 82 -4.72 -7.14 -14.45
CA THR A 82 -3.95 -7.37 -15.67
C THR A 82 -2.89 -6.27 -15.85
N ILE A 83 -1.92 -6.51 -16.73
CA ILE A 83 -0.88 -5.53 -17.07
C ILE A 83 -1.53 -4.23 -17.56
N ASP A 84 -2.49 -4.33 -18.47
CA ASP A 84 -3.18 -3.18 -19.07
C ASP A 84 -4.00 -2.40 -18.03
N GLU A 85 -4.73 -3.10 -17.15
CA GLU A 85 -5.50 -2.46 -16.06
C GLU A 85 -4.60 -1.68 -15.10
N ARG A 86 -3.44 -2.26 -14.78
CA ARG A 86 -2.43 -1.67 -13.90
C ARG A 86 -1.79 -0.44 -14.53
N GLU A 87 -1.41 -0.52 -15.80
CA GLU A 87 -0.87 0.62 -16.52
C GLU A 87 -1.90 1.75 -16.65
N ALA A 88 -3.15 1.41 -16.98
CA ALA A 88 -4.24 2.38 -17.01
C ALA A 88 -4.41 3.06 -15.64
N LEU A 89 -4.39 2.30 -14.55
CA LEU A 89 -4.48 2.84 -13.19
C LEU A 89 -3.32 3.78 -12.87
N ARG A 90 -2.08 3.41 -13.20
CA ARG A 90 -0.89 4.26 -13.00
C ARG A 90 -0.97 5.54 -13.82
N MET A 91 -1.40 5.44 -15.07
CA MET A 91 -1.59 6.60 -15.94
C MET A 91 -2.66 7.54 -15.37
N GLN A 92 -3.76 7.02 -14.86
CA GLN A 92 -4.79 7.81 -14.18
C GLN A 92 -4.23 8.53 -12.95
N LEU A 93 -3.43 7.85 -12.11
CA LEU A 93 -2.80 8.48 -10.93
C LEU A 93 -1.81 9.58 -11.31
N ARG A 94 -1.00 9.35 -12.35
CA ARG A 94 -0.07 10.35 -12.88
C ARG A 94 -0.81 11.55 -13.45
N ALA A 95 -1.90 11.32 -14.19
CA ALA A 95 -2.75 12.39 -14.69
C ALA A 95 -3.44 13.19 -13.56
N ALA A 96 -3.88 12.51 -12.49
CA ALA A 96 -4.49 13.14 -11.32
C ALA A 96 -3.49 14.03 -10.55
N THR A 97 -2.23 13.63 -10.48
CA THR A 97 -1.16 14.45 -9.86
C THR A 97 -0.65 15.57 -10.76
N ALA A 98 -0.75 15.42 -12.08
CA ALA A 98 -0.32 16.42 -13.06
C ALA A 98 -1.32 17.56 -13.29
N ARG A 99 -2.57 17.46 -12.83
CA ARG A 99 -3.59 18.51 -13.05
C ARG A 99 -3.24 19.74 -12.21
N PRO A 100 -2.84 20.89 -12.82
CA PRO A 100 -2.50 22.07 -12.04
C PRO A 100 -3.77 22.62 -11.36
N ALA A 101 -3.58 23.14 -10.14
CA ALA A 101 -4.59 23.92 -9.45
C ALA A 101 -5.05 25.05 -10.38
N ARG A 102 -6.30 24.99 -10.83
CA ARG A 102 -6.90 26.12 -11.55
C ARG A 102 -6.95 27.28 -10.56
N HIS A 103 -6.00 28.20 -10.65
CA HIS A 103 -6.12 29.51 -10.04
C HIS A 103 -7.39 30.16 -10.60
N ARG A 104 -8.31 30.46 -9.68
CA ARG A 104 -9.45 31.35 -9.93
C ARG A 104 -8.96 32.76 -10.13
#